data_AF-A0A076HHY6-F1
#
_entry.id   AF-A0A076HHY6-F1
#
_cell.length_a   1.000
_cell.length_b   1.000
_cell.length_c   1.000
_cell.angle_alpha   90.00
_cell.angle_beta   90.00
_cell.angle_gamma   90.00
#
_symmetry.space_group_name_H-M   'P 1'
#
loop_
_entity.id
_entity.type
_entity.pdbx_description
1 polymer ?
#
loop_
_entity_poly.entity_id
_entity_poly.type
_entity_poly.pdbx_seq_one_letter_code
_entity_poly.pdbx_strand_id
1 'polypeptide(L)' 'MSIDARCQEQQSAADRMFMDFKYTRPGSKEQLQALATLSFLIGMWADFLTAEEKRMDQALALEGR' A
#
# COMPACT_ATOMS: atom_id res chain seq x y z
N MET A 1 -6.68 -0.84 11.42
CA MET A 1 -5.55 -1.76 11.18
C MET A 1 -4.27 -0.99 11.39
N SER A 2 -3.25 -1.56 12.03
CA SER A 2 -1.94 -0.88 12.15
C SER A 2 -1.17 -0.94 10.84
N ILE A 3 -0.13 -0.10 10.73
CA ILE A 3 0.82 -0.14 9.60
C ILE A 3 1.45 -1.54 9.49
N ASP A 4 1.87 -2.15 10.60
CA ASP A 4 2.52 -3.46 10.60
C ASP A 4 1.65 -4.57 10.01
N ALA A 5 0.37 -4.62 10.41
CA ALA A 5 -0.58 -5.60 9.90
C ALA A 5 -0.76 -5.45 8.39
N ARG A 6 -0.82 -4.21 7.90
CA ARG A 6 -1.01 -3.91 6.48
C ARG A 6 0.22 -4.24 5.65
N CYS A 7 1.42 -3.99 6.20
CA CYS A 7 2.68 -4.43 5.59
C CYS A 7 2.73 -5.96 5.47
N GLN A 8 2.33 -6.68 6.52
CA GLN A 8 2.34 -8.14 6.53
C GLN A 8 1.35 -8.73 5.52
N GLU A 9 0.16 -8.15 5.39
CA GLU A 9 -0.84 -8.57 4.39
C GLU A 9 -0.36 -8.35 2.95
N GLN A 10 0.32 -7.23 2.70
CA GLN A 10 0.75 -6.87 1.35
C GLN A 10 2.06 -7.53 0.91
N GLN A 11 2.78 -8.16 1.83
CA GLN A 11 4.12 -8.72 1.57
C GLN A 11 4.14 -9.66 0.35
N SER A 12 3.20 -10.61 0.30
CA SER A 12 3.12 -11.57 -0.82
C SER A 12 2.80 -10.90 -2.18
N ALA A 13 1.95 -9.87 -2.17
CA ALA A 13 1.60 -9.12 -3.37
C ALA A 13 2.79 -8.27 -3.84
N ALA A 14 3.52 -7.64 -2.91
CA ALA A 14 4.71 -6.86 -3.20
C ALA A 14 5.83 -7.74 -3.80
N ASP A 15 6.07 -8.93 -3.24
CA ASP A 15 7.07 -9.88 -3.74
C ASP A 15 6.75 -10.30 -5.18
N ARG A 16 5.50 -10.70 -5.44
CA ARG A 16 5.08 -11.11 -6.78
C ARG A 16 5.19 -9.97 -7.79
N MET A 17 4.70 -8.78 -7.42
CA MET A 17 4.79 -7.59 -8.25
C MET A 17 6.25 -7.23 -8.57
N PHE A 18 7.16 -7.33 -7.59
CA PHE A 18 8.58 -7.11 -7.81
C PHE A 18 9.17 -8.10 -8.81
N MET A 19 8.84 -9.39 -8.66
CA MET A 19 9.30 -10.43 -9.59
C MET A 19 8.78 -10.20 -11.00
N ASP A 20 7.47 -9.94 -11.13
CA ASP A 20 6.80 -9.72 -12.40
C ASP A 20 7.29 -8.45 -13.09
N PHE A 21 7.59 -7.38 -12.35
CA PHE A 21 8.13 -6.15 -12.92
C PHE A 21 9.58 -6.32 -13.42
N LYS A 22 10.43 -6.97 -12.61
CA LYS A 22 11.88 -7.03 -12.83
C LYS A 22 12.32 -8.12 -13.81
N TYR A 23 11.64 -9.26 -13.82
CA TYR A 23 12.13 -10.46 -14.52
C TYR A 23 11.29 -10.88 -15.73
N THR A 24 10.25 -10.12 -16.08
CA THR A 24 9.46 -10.39 -17.29
C THR A 24 9.88 -9.48 -18.44
N ARG A 25 9.42 -9.79 -19.66
CA ARG A 25 9.75 -9.01 -20.85
C ARG A 25 9.15 -7.60 -20.73
N PRO A 26 9.87 -6.55 -21.18
CA PRO A 26 9.32 -5.21 -21.31
C PRO A 26 7.98 -5.18 -22.06
N GLY A 27 6.96 -4.58 -21.45
CA GLY A 27 5.61 -4.47 -22.01
C GLY A 27 4.79 -5.77 -22.02
N SER A 28 5.27 -6.82 -21.35
CA SER A 28 4.49 -8.05 -21.16
C SER A 28 3.24 -7.80 -20.32
N LYS A 29 2.27 -8.73 -20.41
CA LYS A 29 1.04 -8.67 -19.63
C LYS A 29 1.35 -8.66 -18.13
N GLU A 30 2.32 -9.47 -17.71
CA GLU A 30 2.77 -9.59 -16.33
C GLU A 30 3.39 -8.27 -15.83
N GLN A 31 4.25 -7.63 -16.64
CA GLN A 31 4.85 -6.35 -16.27
C GLN A 31 3.79 -5.23 -16.17
N LEU A 32 2.82 -5.19 -17.08
CA LEU A 32 1.71 -4.23 -17.04
C LEU A 32 0.80 -4.49 -15.83
N GLN A 33 0.55 -5.75 -15.49
CA GLN A 33 -0.21 -6.14 -14.30
C GLN A 33 0.51 -5.69 -13.03
N ALA A 34 1.83 -5.88 -12.94
CA ALA A 34 2.65 -5.43 -11.82
C ALA A 34 2.56 -3.90 -11.62
N LEU A 35 2.61 -3.12 -12.71
CA LEU A 35 2.45 -1.66 -12.66
C LEU A 35 1.04 -1.24 -12.19
N ALA A 36 0.01 -1.94 -12.64
CA ALA A 36 -1.37 -1.69 -12.20
C ALA A 36 -1.55 -1.98 -10.71
N THR A 37 -1.01 -3.12 -10.24
CA THR A 37 -1.01 -3.48 -8.82
C THR A 37 -0.23 -2.46 -7.99
N LEU A 38 0.95 -2.02 -8.44
CA LEU A 38 1.72 -0.98 -7.75
C LEU A 38 0.91 0.30 -7.57
N SER A 39 0.31 0.78 -8.65
CA SER A 39 -0.50 2.00 -8.66
C SER A 39 -1.67 1.90 -7.68
N PHE A 40 -2.34 0.75 -7.66
CA PHE A 40 -3.44 0.47 -6.74
C PHE A 40 -2.97 0.47 -5.27
N LEU A 41 -1.89 -0.24 -4.96
CA LEU A 41 -1.35 -0.32 -3.60
C LEU A 41 -0.93 1.06 -3.07
N ILE A 42 -0.28 1.88 -3.90
CA ILE A 42 0.10 3.26 -3.53
C ILE A 42 -1.14 4.10 -3.20
N GLY A 43 -2.18 4.06 -4.04
CA GLY A 43 -3.44 4.77 -3.77
C GLY A 43 -4.07 4.31 -2.45
N MET A 44 -4.10 3.00 -2.23
CA MET A 44 -4.61 2.41 -1.00
C MET A 44 -3.83 2.86 0.26
N TRP A 45 -2.52 3.09 0.14
CA TRP A 45 -1.70 3.66 1.21
C TRP A 45 -2.00 5.13 1.46
N ALA A 46 -2.17 5.93 0.41
CA ALA A 46 -2.56 7.34 0.55
C ALA A 46 -3.89 7.49 1.31
N ASP A 47 -4.90 6.70 0.93
CA ASP A 47 -6.22 6.72 1.58
C ASP A 47 -6.12 6.34 3.08
N PHE A 48 -5.35 5.30 3.39
CA PHE A 48 -5.18 4.85 4.76
C PHE A 48 -4.42 5.84 5.62
N LEU A 49 -3.31 6.40 5.13
CA LEU A 49 -2.53 7.37 5.87
C LEU A 49 -3.35 8.63 6.15
N THR A 50 -4.15 9.07 5.19
CA THR A 50 -5.09 10.19 5.37
C THR A 50 -6.14 9.89 6.44
N ALA A 51 -6.65 8.65 6.49
CA ALA A 51 -7.59 8.24 7.53
C ALA A 51 -6.92 8.14 8.92
N GLU A 52 -5.67 7.68 8.95
CA GLU A 52 -4.91 7.51 10.19
C GLU A 52 -4.50 8.85 10.79
N GLU A 53 -4.10 9.82 9.97
CA GLU A 53 -3.86 11.21 10.39
C GLU A 53 -5.10 11.80 11.08
N LYS A 54 -6.28 11.69 10.46
CA LYS A 54 -7.55 12.14 11.06
C LYS A 54 -7.85 11.45 12.39
N ARG A 55 -7.54 10.15 12.50
CA ARG A 55 -7.74 9.38 13.74
C ARG A 55 -6.82 9.87 14.86
N MET A 56 -5.56 10.19 14.53
CA MET A 56 -4.58 10.73 15.47
C MET A 56 -4.98 12.14 15.95
N ASP A 57 -5.41 13.02 15.05
CA ASP A 57 -5.89 14.36 15.39
C ASP A 57 -7.07 14.31 16.37
N GLN A 58 -8.02 13.40 16.14
CA GLN A 58 -9.16 13.17 17.03
C GLN A 58 -8.73 12.65 18.40
N ALA A 59 -7.76 11.73 18.46
CA ALA A 59 -7.25 11.20 19.72
C ALA A 59 -6.55 12.30 20.54
N LEU A 60 -5.69 13.11 19.90
CA LEU A 60 -5.01 14.24 20.55
C LEU A 60 -6.00 15.30 21.07
N ALA A 61 -7.07 15.57 20.33
CA ALA A 61 -8.12 16.49 20.77
C ALA A 61 -8.90 15.99 22.00
N LEU A 62 -8.95 14.67 22.22
CA LEU A 62 -9.57 14.05 23.40
C LEU A 62 -8.64 14.04 24.62
N GLU A 63 -7.33 13.87 24.41
CA GLU A 63 -6.32 13.91 25.49
C GLU A 63 -6.05 15.31 26.03
N GLY A 64 -6.34 16.36 25.25
CA GLY A 64 -6.23 17.76 25.68
C GLY A 64 -7.41 18.29 26.52
N ARG A 65 -8.33 17.42 26.97
CA ARG A 65 -9.46 17.75 27.85
C ARG A 65 -9.30 17.10 29.22
#